data_AF-A0A966PWG5-F1
#
_entry.id   AF-A0A966PWG5-F1
#
_cell.length_a   1.000
_cell.length_b   1.000
_cell.length_c   1.000
_cell.angle_alpha   90.00
_cell.angle_beta   90.00
_cell.angle_gamma   90.00
#
_symmetry.space_group_name_H-M   'P 1'
#
loop_
_entity.id
_entity.type
_entity.pdbx_description
1 polymer ?
#
loop_
_entity_poly.entity_id
_entity_poly.type
_entity_poly.pdbx_seq_one_letter_code
_entity_poly.pdbx_strand_id
1 'polypeptide(L)'
;MNLKIPQIIAIELASAPHHNSDSLELLGIEPLKQVNNSLKIAVNAGDITSNNLFSNIFNSNDTFFYGLEEIKNGVTIKYERGLGSLVFENNRTFLKRNIPISVGTCPSDLKPCSNGSCASFHCSDCESIVVFSSYPANYNECLFAANTLITSSSPFLPSPFVVENNSLVGRLDKDLTSLSFNDSSFIEKLVKSISSYTKQILLKTSKLDIKKLATPHLLLNPSTKNNHLPKKGTIIYDESDDLIKYYDGTVWRSLEGKVETSS
;
A
#
# COMPACT_ATOMS: atom_id res chain seq x y z
N MET A 1 -4.63 5.88 -4.90
CA MET A 1 -4.03 7.22 -4.84
C MET A 1 -2.78 7.20 -5.71
N ASN A 2 -2.68 8.03 -6.76
CA ASN A 2 -1.52 8.03 -7.65
C ASN A 2 -0.48 9.04 -7.13
N LEU A 3 0.37 8.63 -6.19
CA LEU A 3 1.40 9.51 -5.65
C LEU A 3 2.53 9.71 -6.66
N LYS A 4 2.80 10.97 -7.00
CA LYS A 4 3.84 11.39 -7.93
C LYS A 4 4.91 12.18 -7.20
N ILE A 5 6.15 11.73 -7.34
CA ILE A 5 7.33 12.47 -6.89
C ILE A 5 7.81 13.34 -8.07
N PRO A 6 7.84 14.67 -7.93
CA PRO A 6 8.28 15.55 -9.01
C PRO A 6 9.77 15.38 -9.31
N GLN A 7 10.16 15.56 -10.58
CA GLN A 7 11.58 15.67 -10.97
C GLN A 7 12.09 17.12 -10.90
N ILE A 8 11.17 18.09 -10.97
CA ILE A 8 11.41 19.53 -10.92
C ILE A 8 10.48 20.10 -9.86
N ILE A 9 10.99 21.00 -9.01
CA ILE A 9 10.18 21.65 -7.99
C ILE A 9 9.18 22.59 -8.68
N ALA A 10 7.90 22.35 -8.41
CA ALA A 10 6.84 23.30 -8.72
C ALA A 10 6.87 24.40 -7.65
N ILE A 11 6.67 25.65 -8.03
CA ILE A 11 6.58 26.77 -7.07
C ILE A 11 5.69 27.88 -7.64
N GLU A 12 4.72 28.33 -6.86
CA GLU A 12 3.77 29.38 -7.26
C GLU A 12 3.38 30.23 -6.05
N LEU A 13 2.96 31.47 -6.31
CA LEU A 13 2.21 32.23 -5.31
C LEU A 13 0.78 31.68 -5.25
N ALA A 14 0.19 31.65 -4.06
CA ALA A 14 -1.20 31.27 -3.89
C ALA A 14 -2.01 32.34 -3.15
N SER A 15 -3.32 32.30 -3.32
CA SER A 15 -4.28 33.03 -2.50
C SER A 15 -5.27 32.07 -1.84
N ALA A 16 -5.75 32.44 -0.65
CA ALA A 16 -6.84 31.75 0.02
C ALA A 16 -8.13 32.53 -0.24
N PRO A 17 -8.97 32.13 -1.22
CA PRO A 17 -10.16 32.89 -1.62
C PRO A 17 -11.21 32.97 -0.50
N HIS A 18 -11.18 32.07 0.48
CA HIS A 18 -12.06 32.09 1.65
C HIS A 18 -11.29 31.82 2.95
N HIS A 19 -11.76 32.37 4.07
CA HIS A 19 -11.07 32.34 5.36
C HIS A 19 -10.82 30.94 5.97
N ASN A 20 -11.35 29.87 5.36
CA ASN A 20 -11.20 28.47 5.77
C ASN A 20 -11.12 27.50 4.57
N SER A 21 -10.73 27.95 3.36
CA SER A 21 -10.72 27.01 2.23
C SER A 21 -9.56 26.02 2.34
N ASP A 22 -9.89 24.73 2.32
CA ASP A 22 -8.90 23.65 2.11
C ASP A 22 -8.24 23.71 0.74
N SER A 23 -8.76 24.57 -0.15
CA SER A 23 -8.23 24.86 -1.47
C SER A 23 -7.55 26.22 -1.52
N LEU A 24 -6.40 26.30 -2.18
CA LEU A 24 -5.65 27.53 -2.45
C LEU A 24 -5.57 27.76 -3.95
N GLU A 25 -5.94 28.96 -4.41
CA GLU A 25 -5.81 29.32 -5.83
C GLU A 25 -4.34 29.56 -6.15
N LEU A 26 -3.82 28.89 -7.17
CA LEU A 26 -2.45 29.07 -7.63
C LEU A 26 -2.40 30.19 -8.68
N LEU A 27 -1.61 31.21 -8.40
CA LEU A 27 -1.54 32.47 -9.15
C LEU A 27 -0.35 32.53 -10.13
N GLY A 28 0.45 31.46 -10.24
CA GLY A 28 1.63 31.41 -11.08
C GLY A 28 2.91 31.93 -10.43
N ILE A 29 3.95 32.01 -11.26
CA ILE A 29 5.32 32.37 -10.85
C ILE A 29 5.58 33.89 -10.85
N GLU A 30 4.90 34.65 -11.70
CA GLU A 30 5.16 36.08 -11.86
C GLU A 30 4.91 36.88 -10.56
N PRO A 31 3.83 36.62 -9.80
CA PRO A 31 3.62 37.27 -8.51
C PRO A 31 4.68 36.96 -7.44
N LEU A 32 5.47 35.88 -7.57
CA LEU A 32 6.55 35.55 -6.63
C LEU A 32 7.60 36.67 -6.53
N LYS A 33 7.75 37.50 -7.57
CA LYS A 33 8.65 38.67 -7.59
C LYS A 33 8.33 39.70 -6.51
N GLN A 34 7.12 39.68 -5.97
CA GLN A 34 6.65 40.61 -4.94
C GLN A 34 6.89 40.09 -3.52
N VAL A 35 7.20 38.80 -3.36
CA VAL A 35 7.32 38.15 -2.05
C VAL A 35 8.62 38.54 -1.34
N ASN A 36 9.76 38.34 -2.00
CA ASN A 36 11.08 38.73 -1.48
C ASN A 36 12.10 38.89 -2.63
N ASN A 37 13.26 39.47 -2.31
CA ASN A 37 14.29 39.76 -3.32
C ASN A 37 14.91 38.49 -3.93
N SER A 38 15.04 37.40 -3.17
CA SER A 38 15.60 36.14 -3.67
C SER A 38 14.72 35.50 -4.74
N LEU A 39 13.41 35.43 -4.49
CA LEU A 39 12.44 34.93 -5.48
C LEU A 39 12.38 35.84 -6.70
N LYS A 40 12.44 37.16 -6.51
CA LYS A 40 12.51 38.12 -7.62
C LYS A 40 13.74 37.88 -8.51
N ILE A 41 14.91 37.66 -7.92
CA ILE A 41 16.14 37.36 -8.66
C ILE A 41 15.98 36.05 -9.42
N ALA A 42 15.52 34.97 -8.76
CA ALA A 42 15.37 33.65 -9.37
C ALA A 42 14.41 33.66 -10.58
N VAL A 43 13.26 34.35 -10.48
CA VAL A 43 12.32 34.45 -11.61
C VAL A 43 12.92 35.29 -12.75
N ASN A 44 13.60 36.40 -12.44
CA ASN A 44 14.21 37.25 -13.48
C ASN A 44 15.43 36.60 -14.15
N ALA A 45 16.18 35.77 -13.42
CA ALA A 45 17.32 35.00 -13.95
C ALA A 45 16.86 33.81 -14.81
N GLY A 46 15.59 33.43 -14.74
CA GLY A 46 15.05 32.26 -15.44
C GLY A 46 15.33 30.93 -14.71
N ASP A 47 15.68 30.97 -13.43
CA ASP A 47 15.80 29.77 -12.58
C ASP A 47 14.42 29.20 -12.23
N ILE A 48 13.42 30.07 -12.12
CA ILE A 48 12.00 29.73 -11.99
C ILE A 48 11.29 30.16 -13.27
N THR A 49 10.77 29.20 -14.02
CA THR A 49 10.12 29.39 -15.32
C THR A 49 8.71 28.84 -15.32
N SER A 50 7.99 28.97 -16.44
CA SER A 50 6.66 28.35 -16.61
C SER A 50 6.69 26.83 -16.46
N ASN A 51 7.84 26.17 -16.63
CA ASN A 51 7.98 24.73 -16.37
C ASN A 51 7.85 24.37 -14.87
N ASN A 52 7.96 25.36 -13.98
CA ASN A 52 7.77 25.20 -12.53
C ASN A 52 6.31 25.40 -12.10
N LEU A 53 5.36 25.60 -13.02
CA LEU A 53 3.94 25.63 -12.68
C LEU A 53 3.46 24.23 -12.28
N PHE A 54 2.64 24.15 -11.24
CA PHE A 54 2.02 22.91 -10.77
C PHE A 54 1.24 22.22 -11.90
N SER A 55 0.48 22.99 -12.69
CA SER A 55 -0.30 22.45 -13.81
C SER A 55 0.54 21.83 -14.92
N ASN A 56 1.83 22.18 -15.00
CA ASN A 56 2.76 21.62 -15.98
C ASN A 56 3.47 20.36 -15.46
N ILE A 57 3.50 20.17 -14.14
CA ILE A 57 4.18 19.04 -13.49
C ILE A 57 3.19 17.95 -13.05
N PHE A 58 1.98 18.32 -12.64
CA PHE A 58 0.97 17.42 -12.08
C PHE A 58 -0.35 17.52 -12.83
N ASN A 59 -1.05 16.40 -12.94
CA ASN A 59 -2.43 16.34 -13.43
C ASN A 59 -3.43 16.26 -12.25
N SER A 60 -4.74 16.28 -12.54
CA SER A 60 -5.79 16.22 -11.51
C SER A 60 -5.88 14.90 -10.74
N ASN A 61 -5.31 13.83 -11.30
CA ASN A 61 -5.31 12.49 -10.69
C ASN A 61 -4.05 12.24 -9.84
N ASP A 62 -3.04 13.09 -10.00
CA ASP A 62 -1.80 13.00 -9.25
C ASP A 62 -2.03 13.52 -7.82
N THR A 63 -1.51 12.77 -6.85
CA THR A 63 -1.27 13.27 -5.50
C THR A 63 0.22 13.56 -5.37
N PHE A 64 0.60 14.60 -4.64
CA PHE A 64 2.01 14.96 -4.45
C PHE A 64 2.22 15.60 -3.09
N PHE A 65 3.47 15.57 -2.62
CA PHE A 65 3.87 16.32 -1.44
C PHE A 65 4.01 17.80 -1.78
N TYR A 66 3.45 18.66 -0.94
CA TYR A 66 3.61 20.10 -1.01
C TYR A 66 4.23 20.64 0.27
N GLY A 67 4.89 21.78 0.15
CA GLY A 67 5.19 22.69 1.23
C GLY A 67 4.47 24.01 1.00
N LEU A 68 4.13 24.69 2.09
CA LEU A 68 3.43 25.95 2.09
C LEU A 68 4.08 26.89 3.10
N GLU A 69 4.38 28.11 2.67
CA GLU A 69 4.92 29.18 3.48
C GLU A 69 3.97 30.38 3.51
N GLU A 70 3.52 30.77 4.70
CA GLU A 70 2.84 32.05 4.94
C GLU A 70 3.90 33.09 5.28
N ILE A 71 3.99 34.15 4.49
CA ILE A 71 5.03 35.16 4.58
C ILE A 71 4.42 36.51 4.98
N LYS A 72 5.08 37.16 5.95
CA LYS A 72 4.74 38.50 6.44
C LYS A 72 6.02 39.28 6.71
N ASN A 73 6.13 40.48 6.15
CA ASN A 73 7.32 41.32 6.20
C ASN A 73 8.59 40.59 5.71
N GLY A 74 8.43 39.76 4.67
CA GLY A 74 9.53 38.94 4.13
C GLY A 74 9.99 37.77 5.02
N VAL A 75 9.30 37.47 6.12
CA VAL A 75 9.61 36.36 7.04
C VAL A 75 8.49 35.32 7.00
N THR A 76 8.86 34.04 6.97
CA THR A 76 7.93 32.92 7.13
C THR A 76 7.38 32.91 8.54
N ILE A 77 6.06 33.07 8.68
CA ILE A 77 5.36 33.06 9.97
C ILE A 77 4.61 31.75 10.20
N LYS A 78 4.24 31.04 9.13
CA LYS A 78 3.72 29.67 9.19
C LYS A 78 4.28 28.84 8.07
N TYR A 79 4.44 27.56 8.37
CA TYR A 79 4.97 26.56 7.47
C TYR A 79 4.13 25.29 7.60
N GLU A 80 3.70 24.71 6.49
CA GLU A 80 3.00 23.42 6.45
C GLU A 80 3.64 22.52 5.40
N ARG A 81 3.62 21.22 5.67
CA ARG A 81 3.91 20.17 4.69
C ARG A 81 2.74 19.20 4.67
N GLY A 82 2.39 18.73 3.49
CA GLY A 82 1.26 17.82 3.34
C GLY A 82 1.22 17.13 2.00
N LEU A 83 0.13 16.39 1.78
CA LEU A 83 -0.25 15.82 0.50
C LEU A 83 -1.40 16.60 -0.09
N GLY A 84 -1.28 16.94 -1.36
CA GLY A 84 -2.29 17.66 -2.10
C GLY A 84 -2.53 17.07 -3.48
N SER A 85 -3.54 17.61 -4.14
CA SER A 85 -3.89 17.32 -5.52
C SER A 85 -4.36 18.60 -6.20
N LEU A 86 -4.29 18.65 -7.53
CA LEU A 86 -4.81 19.79 -8.28
C LEU A 86 -6.29 19.66 -8.57
N VAL A 87 -7.00 20.78 -8.47
CA VAL A 87 -8.39 20.95 -8.90
C VAL A 87 -8.43 22.06 -9.92
N PHE A 88 -9.08 21.83 -11.06
CA PHE A 88 -9.21 22.79 -12.14
C PHE A 88 -10.67 23.24 -12.25
N GLU A 89 -10.93 24.52 -12.01
CA GLU A 89 -12.28 25.11 -12.02
C GLU A 89 -12.25 26.45 -12.74
N ASN A 90 -13.14 26.67 -13.71
CA ASN A 90 -13.27 27.96 -14.41
C ASN A 90 -11.94 28.51 -14.96
N ASN A 91 -11.11 27.66 -15.58
CA ASN A 91 -9.75 27.97 -16.07
C ASN A 91 -8.75 28.42 -15.00
N ARG A 92 -9.02 28.14 -13.73
CA ARG A 92 -8.13 28.39 -12.60
C ARG A 92 -7.65 27.07 -12.03
N THR A 93 -6.46 27.10 -11.45
CA THR A 93 -5.84 25.95 -10.81
C THR A 93 -5.84 26.16 -9.31
N PHE A 94 -6.26 25.14 -8.58
CA PHE A 94 -6.29 25.15 -7.12
C PHE A 94 -5.46 23.99 -6.58
N LEU A 95 -4.67 24.24 -5.55
CA LEU A 95 -4.14 23.20 -4.68
C LEU A 95 -5.22 22.82 -3.68
N LYS A 96 -5.75 21.60 -3.78
CA LYS A 96 -6.55 21.00 -2.71
C LYS A 96 -5.63 20.30 -1.72
N ARG A 97 -5.64 20.77 -0.47
CA ARG A 97 -4.87 20.17 0.63
C ARG A 97 -5.60 18.93 1.14
N ASN A 98 -5.11 17.74 0.77
CA ASN A 98 -5.80 16.50 1.11
C ASN A 98 -5.46 16.04 2.52
N ILE A 99 -4.16 16.05 2.88
CA ILE A 99 -3.67 15.58 4.17
C ILE A 99 -2.53 16.50 4.64
N PRO A 100 -2.74 17.35 5.65
CA PRO A 100 -1.67 18.08 6.32
C PRO A 100 -0.86 17.09 7.17
N ILE A 101 0.46 17.04 6.99
CA ILE A 101 1.34 16.10 7.69
C ILE A 101 2.01 16.78 8.87
N SER A 102 2.56 17.98 8.67
CA SER A 102 3.23 18.73 9.72
C SER A 102 3.08 20.23 9.54
N VAL A 103 3.07 20.95 10.66
CA VAL A 103 2.91 22.40 10.73
C VAL A 103 3.90 23.00 11.72
N GLY A 104 4.32 24.23 11.49
CA GLY A 104 5.24 24.95 12.36
C GLY A 104 5.40 26.40 11.92
N THR A 105 6.36 27.11 12.50
CA THR A 105 6.71 28.48 12.07
C THR A 105 7.88 28.50 11.09
N CYS A 106 8.64 27.40 11.00
CA CYS A 106 9.76 27.21 10.10
C CYS A 106 10.05 25.71 9.91
N PRO A 107 10.88 25.33 8.93
CA PRO A 107 11.21 23.91 8.68
C PRO A 107 11.79 23.17 9.89
N SER A 108 12.47 23.87 10.82
CA SER A 108 13.10 23.26 11.99
C SER A 108 12.15 23.08 13.20
N ASP A 109 10.97 23.70 13.21
CA ASP A 109 9.95 23.56 14.27
C ASP A 109 8.68 22.86 13.77
N LEU A 110 8.83 21.97 12.78
CA LEU A 110 7.72 21.18 12.27
C LEU A 110 7.25 20.17 13.31
N LYS A 111 5.96 20.23 13.64
CA LYS A 111 5.27 19.28 14.52
C LYS A 111 4.25 18.49 13.69
N PRO A 112 4.13 17.17 13.91
CA PRO A 112 3.12 16.36 13.25
C PRO A 112 1.71 16.90 13.53
N CYS A 113 0.85 16.92 12.52
CA CYS A 113 -0.57 17.24 12.71
C CYS A 113 -1.28 16.05 13.36
N SER A 114 -1.62 16.16 14.65
CA SER A 114 -2.51 15.18 15.29
C SER A 114 -3.91 15.28 14.67
N ASN A 115 -4.42 14.19 14.09
CA ASN A 115 -5.76 14.03 13.52
C ASN A 115 -6.03 14.63 12.12
N GLY A 116 -5.00 14.94 11.33
CA GLY A 116 -5.20 15.37 9.93
C GLY A 116 -5.97 16.69 9.76
N SER A 117 -6.13 17.46 10.84
CA SER A 117 -6.71 18.81 10.79
C SER A 117 -5.72 19.74 10.10
N CYS A 118 -6.18 20.42 9.04
CA CYS A 118 -5.37 21.38 8.28
C CYS A 118 -5.01 22.58 9.13
N ALA A 119 -3.79 23.12 8.97
CA ALA A 119 -3.53 24.44 9.51
C ALA A 119 -4.47 25.44 8.83
N SER A 120 -4.92 26.41 9.62
CA SER A 120 -5.62 27.56 9.09
C SER A 120 -4.61 28.56 8.54
N PHE A 121 -4.57 28.68 7.21
CA PHE A 121 -3.88 29.76 6.54
C PHE A 121 -4.85 30.92 6.38
N HIS A 122 -4.60 31.98 7.12
CA HIS A 122 -5.46 33.15 7.15
C HIS A 122 -4.83 34.25 6.30
N CYS A 123 -5.50 34.61 5.20
CA CYS A 123 -5.03 35.68 4.33
C CYS A 123 -5.29 37.10 4.89
N SER A 124 -5.95 37.23 6.06
CA SER A 124 -6.29 38.54 6.62
C SER A 124 -5.07 39.32 7.11
N ASP A 125 -3.98 38.62 7.48
CA ASP A 125 -2.80 39.23 8.11
C ASP A 125 -1.48 38.90 7.41
N CYS A 126 -1.50 38.11 6.33
CA CYS A 126 -0.30 37.73 5.58
C CYS A 126 -0.18 38.51 4.27
N GLU A 127 1.06 38.75 3.83
CA GLU A 127 1.32 39.42 2.56
C GLU A 127 1.29 38.44 1.40
N SER A 128 1.68 37.19 1.64
CA SER A 128 1.88 36.20 0.58
C SER A 128 1.82 34.77 1.10
N ILE A 129 1.28 33.87 0.29
CA ILE A 129 1.36 32.41 0.50
C ILE A 129 2.17 31.84 -0.65
N VAL A 130 3.31 31.22 -0.34
CA VAL A 130 4.14 30.52 -1.33
C VAL A 130 3.88 29.02 -1.21
N VAL A 131 3.60 28.38 -2.33
CA VAL A 131 3.35 26.94 -2.41
C VAL A 131 4.41 26.32 -3.29
N PHE A 132 5.00 25.21 -2.86
CA PHE A 132 5.98 24.47 -3.65
C PHE A 132 5.79 22.97 -3.52
N SER A 133 6.13 22.22 -4.57
CA SER A 133 6.19 20.76 -4.46
C SER A 133 7.44 20.35 -3.70
N SER A 134 7.38 19.22 -3.01
CA SER A 134 8.51 18.75 -2.21
C SER A 134 8.67 17.24 -2.27
N TYR A 135 9.80 16.77 -1.73
CA TYR A 135 10.03 15.37 -1.40
C TYR A 135 9.71 15.16 0.08
N PRO A 136 9.36 13.95 0.52
CA PRO A 136 9.27 13.63 1.95
C PRO A 136 10.55 14.07 2.68
N ALA A 137 10.42 14.90 3.70
CA ALA A 137 11.59 15.39 4.46
C ALA A 137 12.17 14.32 5.38
N ASN A 138 11.34 13.34 5.77
CA ASN A 138 11.71 12.23 6.65
C ASN A 138 10.76 11.05 6.45
N TYR A 139 11.12 9.89 7.03
CA TYR A 139 10.34 8.66 6.93
C TYR A 139 8.93 8.76 7.52
N ASN A 140 8.69 9.67 8.48
CA ASN A 140 7.36 9.84 9.06
C ASN A 140 6.38 10.44 8.03
N GLU A 141 6.85 11.33 7.15
CA GLU A 141 6.01 11.86 6.06
C GLU A 141 5.61 10.78 5.05
N CYS A 142 6.42 9.72 4.91
CA CYS A 142 6.07 8.54 4.11
C CYS A 142 5.01 7.65 4.78
N LEU A 143 4.70 7.84 6.06
CA LEU A 143 3.73 7.03 6.81
C LEU A 143 2.42 7.80 7.05
N PHE A 144 2.01 8.60 6.06
CA PHE A 144 0.84 9.48 6.14
C PHE A 144 -0.51 8.75 6.22
N ALA A 145 -0.57 7.46 5.85
CA ALA A 145 -1.78 6.65 5.88
C ALA A 145 -1.56 5.31 6.60
N ALA A 146 -2.63 4.74 7.14
CA ALA A 146 -2.59 3.39 7.72
C ALA A 146 -2.14 2.35 6.67
N ASN A 147 -1.45 1.31 7.13
CA ASN A 147 -0.94 0.22 6.28
C ASN A 147 -0.05 0.71 5.12
N THR A 148 0.72 1.77 5.33
CA THR A 148 1.70 2.26 4.36
C THR A 148 3.06 1.64 4.62
N LEU A 149 3.71 1.14 3.57
CA LEU A 149 5.08 0.66 3.58
C LEU A 149 6.00 1.71 2.97
N ILE A 150 7.23 1.81 3.47
CA ILE A 150 8.27 2.61 2.84
C ILE A 150 9.01 1.71 1.86
N THR A 151 9.08 2.16 0.62
CA THR A 151 9.66 1.43 -0.51
C THR A 151 10.62 2.34 -1.25
N SER A 152 11.29 1.82 -2.28
CA SER A 152 12.18 2.60 -3.12
C SER A 152 12.16 2.05 -4.54
N SER A 153 11.60 2.83 -5.45
CA SER A 153 11.63 2.57 -6.90
C SER A 153 12.86 3.18 -7.57
N SER A 154 13.63 4.00 -6.86
CA SER A 154 14.85 4.65 -7.32
C SER A 154 15.85 4.78 -6.18
N PRO A 155 17.15 4.46 -6.39
CA PRO A 155 18.15 4.50 -5.34
C PRO A 155 18.10 5.80 -4.52
N PHE A 156 18.13 5.66 -3.20
CA PHE A 156 18.13 6.77 -2.23
C PHE A 156 16.86 7.63 -2.17
N LEU A 157 15.80 7.28 -2.90
CA LEU A 157 14.50 7.97 -2.83
C LEU A 157 13.46 7.07 -2.14
N PRO A 158 13.08 7.37 -0.89
CA PRO A 158 11.99 6.68 -0.23
C PRO A 158 10.65 7.10 -0.84
N SER A 159 9.82 6.12 -1.15
CA SER A 159 8.48 6.29 -1.70
C SER A 159 7.48 5.52 -0.86
N PRO A 160 6.39 6.15 -0.41
CA PRO A 160 5.35 5.44 0.33
C PRO A 160 4.52 4.57 -0.61
N PHE A 161 4.18 3.38 -0.14
CA PHE A 161 3.36 2.40 -0.85
C PHE A 161 2.20 2.00 0.04
N VAL A 162 0.99 2.44 -0.31
CA VAL A 162 -0.22 2.15 0.46
C VAL A 162 -0.69 0.74 0.13
N VAL A 163 -0.72 -0.14 1.13
CA VAL A 163 -1.18 -1.52 0.96
C VAL A 163 -2.71 -1.53 0.95
N GLU A 164 -3.29 -2.15 -0.08
CA GLU A 164 -4.74 -2.24 -0.21
C GLU A 164 -5.33 -3.23 0.81
N ASN A 165 -6.57 -3.00 1.22
CA ASN A 165 -7.27 -3.93 2.10
C ASN A 165 -7.42 -5.31 1.43
N ASN A 166 -7.28 -6.39 2.21
CA ASN A 166 -7.35 -7.77 1.71
C ASN A 166 -6.41 -8.00 0.52
N SER A 167 -5.16 -7.54 0.63
CA SER A 167 -4.15 -7.75 -0.41
C SER A 167 -2.84 -8.31 0.17
N LEU A 168 -2.04 -8.93 -0.71
CA LEU A 168 -0.66 -9.28 -0.46
C LEU A 168 0.25 -8.31 -1.21
N VAL A 169 1.29 -7.78 -0.57
CA VAL A 169 2.31 -7.02 -1.29
C VAL A 169 3.29 -7.98 -1.96
N GLY A 170 3.46 -7.84 -3.26
CA GLY A 170 4.37 -8.65 -4.05
C GLY A 170 5.03 -7.84 -5.16
N ARG A 171 6.02 -8.44 -5.83
CA ARG A 171 6.60 -7.86 -7.05
C ARG A 171 6.00 -8.54 -8.28
N LEU A 172 5.41 -7.77 -9.17
CA LEU A 172 4.91 -8.24 -10.46
C LEU A 172 5.57 -7.39 -11.56
N ASP A 173 6.15 -8.04 -12.57
CA ASP A 173 6.83 -7.38 -13.70
C ASP A 173 7.89 -6.33 -13.30
N LYS A 174 8.56 -6.57 -12.16
CA LYS A 174 9.62 -5.76 -11.50
C LYS A 174 9.11 -4.69 -10.54
N ASP A 175 7.85 -4.30 -10.62
CA ASP A 175 7.23 -3.29 -9.77
C ASP A 175 6.60 -3.90 -8.52
N LEU A 176 6.56 -3.13 -7.44
CA LEU A 176 5.86 -3.53 -6.23
C LEU A 176 4.36 -3.22 -6.39
N THR A 177 3.53 -4.22 -6.11
CA THR A 177 2.09 -4.16 -6.36
C THR A 177 1.32 -4.83 -5.23
N SER A 178 0.14 -4.31 -4.92
CA SER A 178 -0.83 -4.91 -4.00
C SER A 178 -1.67 -5.90 -4.79
N LEU A 179 -1.55 -7.18 -4.46
CA LEU A 179 -2.26 -8.28 -5.09
C LEU A 179 -3.52 -8.56 -4.29
N SER A 180 -4.65 -8.05 -4.78
CA SER A 180 -5.94 -8.20 -4.09
C SER A 180 -6.39 -9.66 -4.06
N PHE A 181 -6.80 -10.13 -2.88
CA PHE A 181 -7.44 -11.44 -2.71
C PHE A 181 -8.87 -11.49 -3.28
N ASN A 182 -9.45 -10.33 -3.61
CA ASN A 182 -10.75 -10.26 -4.28
C ASN A 182 -10.65 -10.62 -5.77
N ASP A 183 -9.44 -10.66 -6.35
CA ASP A 183 -9.21 -11.17 -7.69
C ASP A 183 -9.19 -12.71 -7.64
N SER A 184 -10.32 -13.32 -7.99
CA SER A 184 -10.47 -14.78 -8.04
C SER A 184 -9.42 -15.44 -8.94
N SER A 185 -8.98 -14.76 -10.00
CA SER A 185 -7.97 -15.29 -10.93
C SER A 185 -6.59 -15.38 -10.27
N PHE A 186 -6.27 -14.46 -9.36
CA PHE A 186 -5.02 -14.49 -8.59
C PHE A 186 -5.05 -15.62 -7.56
N ILE A 187 -6.15 -15.76 -6.81
CA ILE A 187 -6.31 -16.86 -5.84
C ILE A 187 -6.19 -18.21 -6.54
N GLU A 188 -6.85 -18.40 -7.68
CA GLU A 188 -6.74 -19.65 -8.45
C GLU A 188 -5.31 -19.92 -8.92
N LYS A 189 -4.60 -18.90 -9.43
CA LYS A 189 -3.19 -19.03 -9.84
C LYS A 189 -2.28 -19.33 -8.66
N LEU A 190 -2.48 -18.67 -7.52
CA LEU A 190 -1.71 -18.86 -6.29
C LEU A 190 -1.94 -20.27 -5.74
N VAL A 191 -3.19 -20.68 -5.58
CA VAL A 191 -3.58 -22.02 -5.14
C VAL A 191 -3.03 -23.06 -6.10
N LYS A 192 -3.15 -22.87 -7.41
CA LYS A 192 -2.60 -23.78 -8.42
C LYS A 192 -1.08 -23.86 -8.34
N SER A 193 -0.39 -22.73 -8.16
CA SER A 193 1.07 -22.67 -8.04
C SER A 193 1.53 -23.38 -6.77
N ILE A 194 0.96 -23.04 -5.61
CA ILE A 194 1.24 -23.73 -4.33
C ILE A 194 0.94 -25.22 -4.46
N SER A 195 -0.21 -25.58 -5.02
CA SER A 195 -0.61 -26.98 -5.25
C SER A 195 0.35 -27.73 -6.19
N SER A 196 0.99 -27.03 -7.14
CA SER A 196 1.98 -27.64 -8.04
C SER A 196 3.34 -27.89 -7.37
N TYR A 197 3.67 -27.13 -6.32
CA TYR A 197 4.90 -27.29 -5.54
C TYR A 197 4.72 -28.20 -4.32
N THR A 198 3.53 -28.20 -3.72
CA THR A 198 3.15 -29.22 -2.75
C THR A 198 2.88 -30.50 -3.53
N LYS A 199 3.89 -31.39 -3.63
CA LYS A 199 3.79 -32.73 -4.25
C LYS A 199 2.78 -33.67 -3.56
N GLN A 200 1.79 -33.13 -2.86
CA GLN A 200 0.70 -33.90 -2.28
C GLN A 200 -0.29 -34.25 -3.38
N ILE A 201 -0.21 -35.50 -3.82
CA ILE A 201 -1.26 -36.08 -4.65
C ILE A 201 -2.45 -36.33 -3.74
N LEU A 202 -3.42 -35.42 -3.73
CA LEU A 202 -4.68 -35.63 -3.02
C LEU A 202 -5.55 -36.59 -3.83
N LEU A 203 -5.54 -37.86 -3.44
CA LEU A 203 -6.34 -38.90 -4.09
C LEU A 203 -7.67 -39.08 -3.35
N LYS A 204 -8.73 -38.47 -3.87
CA LYS A 204 -10.12 -38.72 -3.42
C LYS A 204 -10.69 -39.95 -4.13
N THR A 205 -10.20 -41.14 -3.78
CA THR A 205 -10.67 -42.41 -4.36
C THR A 205 -10.94 -43.45 -3.27
N SER A 206 -11.93 -44.31 -3.50
CA SER A 206 -12.20 -45.49 -2.66
C SER A 206 -11.34 -46.71 -3.05
N LYS A 207 -10.67 -46.65 -4.22
CA LYS A 207 -9.76 -47.70 -4.70
C LYS A 207 -8.60 -47.09 -5.47
N LEU A 208 -7.39 -47.47 -5.11
CA LEU A 208 -6.15 -47.01 -5.75
C LEU A 208 -5.30 -48.24 -6.13
N ASP A 209 -5.36 -48.66 -7.39
CA ASP A 209 -4.51 -49.73 -7.92
C ASP A 209 -3.34 -49.11 -8.69
N ILE A 210 -2.11 -49.29 -8.20
CA ILE A 210 -0.89 -48.73 -8.81
C ILE A 210 0.28 -49.70 -8.66
N LYS A 211 1.08 -49.85 -9.72
CA LYS A 211 2.23 -50.79 -9.76
C LYS A 211 3.47 -50.26 -9.04
N LYS A 212 3.67 -48.94 -8.99
CA LYS A 212 4.80 -48.29 -8.30
C LYS A 212 4.41 -46.87 -7.90
N LEU A 213 4.59 -46.52 -6.64
CA LEU A 213 4.35 -45.19 -6.09
C LEU A 213 5.64 -44.66 -5.46
N ALA A 214 6.09 -43.48 -5.88
CA ALA A 214 7.26 -42.81 -5.32
C ALA A 214 6.86 -41.40 -4.88
N THR A 215 6.46 -41.26 -3.62
CA THR A 215 6.11 -39.97 -3.00
C THR A 215 6.62 -39.91 -1.56
N PRO A 216 7.13 -38.77 -1.08
CA PRO A 216 7.54 -38.62 0.32
C PRO A 216 6.35 -38.57 1.28
N HIS A 217 5.16 -38.18 0.81
CA HIS A 217 3.95 -38.11 1.62
C HIS A 217 2.73 -38.56 0.79
N LEU A 218 1.94 -39.47 1.36
CA LEU A 218 0.65 -39.91 0.82
C LEU A 218 -0.42 -39.67 1.88
N LEU A 219 -1.41 -38.83 1.57
CA LEU A 219 -2.57 -38.60 2.43
C LEU A 219 -3.80 -39.22 1.75
N LEU A 220 -4.36 -40.27 2.36
CA LEU A 220 -5.58 -40.91 1.91
C LEU A 220 -6.71 -40.51 2.84
N ASN A 221 -7.64 -39.67 2.36
CA ASN A 221 -8.82 -39.32 3.14
C ASN A 221 -9.92 -40.36 2.92
N PRO A 222 -10.51 -40.92 3.98
CA PRO A 222 -11.63 -41.83 3.83
C PRO A 222 -12.79 -41.12 3.13
N SER A 223 -13.33 -41.77 2.09
CA SER A 223 -14.58 -41.33 1.46
C SER A 223 -15.70 -41.42 2.48
N THR A 224 -16.18 -40.27 2.96
CA THR A 224 -17.33 -40.16 3.88
C THR A 224 -18.66 -40.62 3.28
N LYS A 225 -18.65 -41.12 2.03
CA LYS A 225 -19.84 -41.56 1.28
C LYS A 225 -19.91 -43.08 1.01
N ASN A 226 -19.13 -43.90 1.69
CA ASN A 226 -19.28 -45.35 1.56
C ASN A 226 -20.22 -45.91 2.63
N ASN A 227 -21.53 -45.88 2.35
CA ASN A 227 -22.55 -46.72 2.99
C ASN A 227 -22.40 -48.22 2.60
N HIS A 228 -21.26 -48.61 2.06
CA HIS A 228 -21.00 -49.99 1.68
C HIS A 228 -20.35 -50.72 2.86
N LEU A 229 -20.95 -51.85 3.25
CA LEU A 229 -20.30 -52.80 4.14
C LEU A 229 -18.88 -53.09 3.60
N PRO A 230 -17.85 -53.05 4.46
CA PRO A 230 -16.48 -53.37 4.09
C PRO A 230 -16.42 -54.76 3.42
N LYS A 231 -15.44 -54.98 2.53
CA LYS A 231 -15.28 -56.29 1.90
C LYS A 231 -14.60 -57.25 2.89
N LYS A 232 -14.93 -58.54 2.81
CA LYS A 232 -14.19 -59.57 3.55
C LYS A 232 -12.69 -59.44 3.26
N GLY A 233 -11.88 -59.37 4.32
CA GLY A 233 -10.44 -59.18 4.27
C GLY A 233 -9.97 -57.72 4.30
N THR A 234 -10.87 -56.73 4.42
CA THR A 234 -10.47 -55.34 4.68
C THR A 234 -9.79 -55.26 6.05
N ILE A 235 -8.63 -54.60 6.12
CA ILE A 235 -7.88 -54.34 7.35
C ILE A 235 -7.83 -52.83 7.59
N ILE A 236 -8.06 -52.41 8.82
CA ILE A 236 -7.92 -51.02 9.28
C ILE A 236 -7.09 -50.98 10.55
N TYR A 237 -6.48 -49.83 10.81
CA TYR A 237 -6.03 -49.46 12.14
C TYR A 237 -7.09 -48.50 12.70
N ASP A 238 -7.64 -48.83 13.86
CA ASP A 238 -8.68 -48.04 14.52
C ASP A 238 -8.04 -47.23 15.65
N GLU A 239 -7.94 -45.91 15.43
CA GLU A 239 -7.33 -44.98 16.39
C GLU A 239 -8.14 -44.85 17.69
N SER A 240 -9.42 -45.23 17.69
CA SER A 240 -10.27 -45.10 18.89
C SER A 240 -9.94 -46.12 19.97
N ASP A 241 -9.43 -47.29 19.57
CA ASP A 241 -9.02 -48.35 20.49
C ASP A 241 -7.60 -48.87 20.27
N ASP A 242 -6.81 -48.23 19.40
CA ASP A 242 -5.40 -48.54 19.12
C ASP A 242 -5.17 -49.99 18.65
N LEU A 243 -6.11 -50.52 17.84
CA LEU A 243 -6.08 -51.91 17.38
C LEU A 243 -6.11 -52.03 15.86
N ILE A 244 -5.39 -53.03 15.35
CA ILE A 244 -5.54 -53.50 13.97
C ILE A 244 -6.77 -54.39 13.91
N LYS A 245 -7.77 -54.02 13.10
CA LYS A 245 -9.01 -54.77 12.90
C LYS A 245 -9.10 -55.28 11.47
N TYR A 246 -9.67 -56.47 11.29
CA TYR A 246 -10.03 -56.99 9.97
C TYR A 246 -11.53 -57.31 9.90
N TYR A 247 -12.14 -57.11 8.74
CA TYR A 247 -13.53 -57.46 8.49
C TYR A 247 -13.62 -58.87 7.92
N ASP A 248 -14.30 -59.78 8.61
CA ASP A 248 -14.40 -61.19 8.19
C ASP A 248 -15.48 -61.46 7.13
N GLY A 249 -16.21 -60.41 6.71
CA GLY A 249 -17.37 -60.49 5.84
C GLY A 249 -18.69 -60.24 6.57
N THR A 250 -18.69 -60.31 7.90
CA THR A 250 -19.87 -60.10 8.76
C THR A 250 -19.62 -59.12 9.89
N VAL A 251 -18.46 -59.17 10.55
CA VAL A 251 -18.10 -58.32 11.68
C VAL A 251 -16.63 -57.90 11.62
N TRP A 252 -16.30 -56.80 12.30
CA TRP A 252 -14.91 -56.43 12.58
C TRP A 252 -14.36 -57.29 13.70
N ARG A 253 -13.14 -57.82 13.52
CA ARG A 253 -12.39 -58.57 14.52
C ARG A 253 -11.04 -57.91 14.74
N SER A 254 -10.64 -57.77 15.99
CA SER A 254 -9.31 -57.25 16.36
C SER A 254 -8.26 -58.36 16.27
N LEU A 255 -7.07 -58.01 15.78
CA LEU A 255 -5.89 -58.86 15.89
C LEU A 255 -5.17 -58.48 17.18
N GLU A 256 -5.32 -59.31 18.21
CA GLU A 256 -4.48 -59.20 19.40
C GLU A 256 -3.12 -59.83 19.10
N GLY A 257 -2.12 -58.99 18.83
CA GLY A 257 -0.72 -59.41 18.81
C GLY A 257 -0.08 -59.14 20.16
N LYS A 258 0.58 -60.14 20.76
CA LYS A 258 1.59 -59.85 21.78
C LYS A 258 2.77 -59.18 21.08
N VAL A 259 3.11 -57.97 21.51
CA VAL A 259 4.39 -57.36 21.15
C VAL A 259 5.49 -58.24 21.74
N GLU A 260 6.17 -59.02 20.90
CA GLU A 260 7.46 -59.58 21.29
C GLU A 260 8.45 -58.42 21.36
N THR A 261 8.70 -57.92 22.57
CA THR A 261 9.85 -57.07 22.83
C THR A 261 11.09 -57.94 22.76
N SER A 262 11.84 -57.85 21.66
CA SER A 262 13.18 -58.42 21.57
C SER A 262 14.10 -57.71 22.58
N SER A 263 14.53 -58.46 23.59
CA SER A 263 15.63 -58.13 24.51
C SER A 263 16.98 -58.24 23.83
#